data_AF-A0A8S2F9F0-F1
#
_entry.id   AF-A0A8S2F9F0-F1
#
_cell.length_a   1.000
_cell.length_b   1.000
_cell.length_c   1.000
_cell.angle_alpha   90.00
_cell.angle_beta   90.00
_cell.angle_gamma   90.00
#
_symmetry.space_group_name_H-M   'P 1'
#
loop_
_entity.id
_entity.type
_entity.pdbx_description
1 polymer ?
#
loop_
_entity_poly.entity_id
_entity_poly.type
_entity_poly.pdbx_seq_one_letter_code
_entity_poly.pdbx_strand_id
1 'polypeptide(L)'
;PVVWYQKIEYAVQHWLSKAFENTFGCVLCTPGCFSLFRASALLDDNVLKTYSRTAEEAAEMVQYDQGEDRWLCTLLLLCRSGYNVDYCANADAAANSPDTFTEFLNQRRRWIPSSLINHFDFVKNGQNITKHNKNLSIWYIIMQGIIFISNVTGPAFIIIYMPSALTFSGISLSTAYVIIIIPTALHLAICLTCTKDVQIRATAICSLIVALLFTMGLATSIFAILYESSNYANYFIVFITAVTFLAGLLHPLEAGNLFYLILYIVGTPVMFLLFYNYAICNINDVGWGTREQKKDNNKKSKKSYFARFKHIISLWMDKWLNDMELRLKP
;
A
#
# COMPACT_ATOMS: atom_id res chain seq x y z
N PRO A 1 7.12 7.00 -18.50
CA PRO A 1 7.96 7.56 -17.40
C PRO A 1 7.32 7.29 -16.04
N VAL A 2 8.09 6.91 -15.02
CA VAL A 2 7.54 6.63 -13.66
C VAL A 2 6.86 7.87 -13.07
N VAL A 3 7.44 9.05 -13.31
CA VAL A 3 6.91 10.35 -12.86
C VAL A 3 5.44 10.54 -13.24
N TRP A 4 5.03 10.14 -14.44
CA TRP A 4 3.64 10.29 -14.90
C TRP A 4 2.68 9.42 -14.10
N TYR A 5 3.10 8.18 -13.78
CA TYR A 5 2.32 7.30 -12.91
C TYR A 5 2.20 7.88 -11.51
N GLN A 6 3.28 8.44 -10.97
CA GLN A 6 3.28 9.09 -9.66
C GLN A 6 2.33 10.29 -9.60
N LYS A 7 2.32 11.15 -10.62
CA LYS A 7 1.42 12.30 -10.68
C LYS A 7 -0.05 11.89 -10.57
N ILE A 8 -0.48 10.92 -11.37
CA ILE A 8 -1.88 10.48 -11.34
C ILE A 8 -2.22 9.68 -10.09
N GLU A 9 -1.30 8.85 -9.58
CA GLU A 9 -1.55 8.13 -8.32
C GLU A 9 -1.81 9.12 -7.18
N TYR A 10 -0.96 10.13 -7.04
CA TYR A 10 -1.14 11.17 -6.03
C TYR A 10 -2.46 11.90 -6.23
N ALA A 11 -2.79 12.30 -7.46
CA ALA A 11 -4.04 13.00 -7.75
C ALA A 11 -5.26 12.15 -7.38
N VAL A 12 -5.33 10.88 -7.82
CA VAL A 12 -6.42 9.96 -7.50
C VAL A 12 -6.55 9.74 -5.99
N GLN A 13 -5.43 9.59 -5.28
CA GLN A 13 -5.44 9.45 -3.82
C GLN A 13 -6.02 10.69 -3.13
N HIS A 14 -5.73 11.90 -3.64
CA HIS A 14 -6.25 13.14 -3.06
C HIS A 14 -7.72 13.39 -3.39
N TRP A 15 -8.13 13.09 -4.63
CA TRP A 15 -9.52 13.24 -5.08
C TRP A 15 -10.49 12.31 -4.33
N LEU A 16 -10.03 11.11 -3.95
CA LEU A 16 -10.87 10.08 -3.35
C LEU A 16 -10.53 9.85 -1.88
N SER A 17 -9.39 9.23 -1.59
CA SER A 17 -9.06 8.73 -0.25
C SER A 17 -8.83 9.86 0.75
N LYS A 18 -8.03 10.88 0.40
CA LYS A 18 -7.74 11.98 1.33
C LYS A 18 -8.92 12.93 1.50
N ALA A 19 -9.67 13.19 0.43
CA ALA A 19 -10.95 13.90 0.54
C ALA A 19 -11.93 13.17 1.46
N PHE A 20 -12.05 11.84 1.35
CA PHE A 20 -12.85 11.02 2.25
C PHE A 20 -12.36 11.11 3.70
N GLU A 21 -11.07 10.84 3.96
CA GLU A 21 -10.48 10.91 5.30
C GLU A 21 -10.73 12.27 5.98
N ASN A 22 -10.53 13.36 5.24
CA ASN A 22 -10.75 14.72 5.74
C ASN A 22 -12.23 15.02 6.04
N THR A 23 -13.14 14.55 5.19
CA THR A 23 -14.59 14.76 5.38
C THR A 23 -15.11 14.05 6.63
N PHE A 24 -14.57 12.86 6.93
CA PHE A 24 -15.01 12.04 8.06
C PHE A 24 -14.18 12.23 9.35
N GLY A 25 -13.22 13.18 9.34
CA GLY A 25 -12.73 13.82 10.56
C GLY A 25 -11.24 13.68 10.87
N CYS A 26 -10.47 12.84 10.16
CA CYS A 26 -9.00 12.94 10.21
C CYS A 26 -8.29 12.22 9.07
N VAL A 27 -7.15 12.76 8.69
CA VAL A 27 -6.20 12.13 7.78
C VAL A 27 -5.33 11.13 8.55
N LEU A 28 -5.07 9.95 7.96
CA LEU A 28 -4.28 8.88 8.61
C LEU A 28 -2.78 8.91 8.28
N CYS A 29 -2.35 9.87 7.46
CA CYS A 29 -0.96 10.04 7.06
C CYS A 29 -0.74 11.50 6.72
N THR A 30 0.15 12.14 7.48
CA THR A 30 0.70 13.43 7.10
C THR A 30 1.87 13.20 6.14
N PRO A 31 2.10 14.06 5.14
CA PRO A 31 3.30 13.96 4.32
C PRO A 31 4.49 14.60 5.06
N GLY A 32 5.61 13.88 5.20
CA GLY A 32 6.79 14.40 5.89
C GLY A 32 7.41 15.64 5.27
N CYS A 33 7.16 15.92 3.98
CA CYS A 33 7.67 17.10 3.31
C CYS A 33 6.87 18.39 3.58
N PHE A 34 5.60 18.29 3.98
CA PHE A 34 4.73 19.45 4.07
C PHE A 34 3.57 19.26 5.06
N SER A 35 3.90 19.42 6.34
CA SER A 35 2.95 19.32 7.45
C SER A 35 3.25 20.38 8.50
N LEU A 36 2.20 20.98 9.07
CA LEU A 36 2.31 21.96 10.15
C LEU A 36 1.73 21.37 11.43
N PHE A 37 2.54 21.28 12.47
CA PHE A 37 2.12 20.76 13.78
C PHE A 37 2.21 21.85 14.84
N ARG A 38 1.24 21.85 15.76
CA ARG A 38 1.32 22.69 16.96
C ARG A 38 2.33 22.08 17.94
N ALA A 39 3.31 22.87 18.37
CA ALA A 39 4.34 22.40 19.31
C ALA A 39 3.74 21.81 20.61
N SER A 40 2.66 22.40 21.12
CA SER A 40 1.98 21.88 22.31
C SER A 40 1.38 20.48 22.09
N ALA A 41 0.93 20.15 20.88
CA ALA A 41 0.37 18.83 20.56
C ALA A 41 1.46 17.76 20.48
N LEU A 42 2.66 18.12 20.00
CA LEU A 42 3.82 17.24 19.97
C LEU A 42 4.39 16.98 21.38
N LEU A 43 4.34 17.99 22.25
CA LEU A 43 4.79 17.88 23.64
C LEU A 43 3.77 17.21 24.56
N ASP A 44 2.55 17.01 24.09
CA ASP A 44 1.48 16.38 24.85
C ASP A 44 1.72 14.88 25.02
N ASP A 45 1.22 14.34 26.13
CA ASP A 45 1.02 12.92 26.42
C ASP A 45 2.13 11.96 25.91
N ASN A 46 3.40 12.34 26.10
CA ASN A 46 4.58 11.59 25.65
C ASN A 46 4.61 11.27 24.13
N VAL A 47 3.92 12.04 23.27
CA VAL A 47 3.92 11.84 21.81
C VAL A 47 5.36 11.87 21.27
N LEU A 48 6.10 12.97 21.51
CA LEU A 48 7.49 13.06 21.07
C LEU A 48 8.41 12.00 21.70
N LYS A 49 8.21 11.70 22.99
CA LYS A 49 9.00 10.67 23.68
C LYS A 49 8.82 9.30 23.04
N THR A 50 7.58 8.94 22.72
CA THR A 50 7.23 7.67 22.07
C THR A 50 7.69 7.63 20.62
N TYR A 51 7.53 8.75 19.89
CA TYR A 51 8.03 8.89 18.52
C TYR A 51 9.55 8.75 18.44
N SER A 52 10.29 9.26 19.43
CA SER A 52 11.76 9.17 19.50
C SER A 52 12.31 7.83 20.00
N ARG A 53 11.44 6.88 20.37
CA ARG A 53 11.87 5.57 20.86
C ARG A 53 12.47 4.76 19.70
N THR A 54 13.61 4.12 19.97
CA THR A 54 14.19 3.15 19.05
C THR A 54 13.33 1.90 18.97
N ALA A 55 13.07 1.42 17.75
CA ALA A 55 12.31 0.19 17.54
C ALA A 55 13.06 -1.01 18.12
N GLU A 56 12.37 -1.81 18.94
CA GLU A 56 12.91 -3.04 19.53
C GLU A 56 12.23 -4.28 18.92
N GLU A 57 10.99 -4.13 18.46
CA GLU A 57 10.23 -5.19 17.81
C GLU A 57 10.18 -5.04 16.28
N ALA A 58 9.93 -6.16 15.59
CA ALA A 58 9.84 -6.17 14.12
C ALA A 58 8.71 -5.29 13.55
N ALA A 59 7.56 -5.19 14.23
CA ALA A 59 6.46 -4.33 13.80
C ALA A 59 6.82 -2.83 13.99
N GLU A 60 7.48 -2.51 15.11
CA GLU A 60 7.96 -1.15 15.41
C GLU A 60 8.97 -0.69 14.36
N MET A 61 9.89 -1.56 13.92
CA MET A 61 10.88 -1.22 12.86
C MET A 61 10.21 -0.75 11.57
N VAL A 62 9.07 -1.34 11.21
CA VAL A 62 8.33 -0.98 9.99
C VAL A 62 7.54 0.32 10.19
N GLN A 63 7.01 0.55 11.38
CA GLN A 63 6.25 1.77 11.67
C GLN A 63 7.16 2.98 11.90
N TYR A 64 8.21 2.82 12.70
CA TYR A 64 9.04 3.92 13.19
C TYR A 64 10.06 4.36 12.14
N ASP A 65 10.69 3.41 11.43
CA ASP A 65 11.80 3.74 10.52
C ASP A 65 11.40 3.82 9.04
N GLN A 66 10.27 3.21 8.63
CA GLN A 66 9.81 3.21 7.23
C GLN A 66 8.54 4.02 6.98
N GLY A 67 7.78 4.34 8.02
CA GLY A 67 6.53 5.08 7.94
C GLY A 67 6.39 6.08 9.08
N GLU A 68 7.47 6.79 9.38
CA GLU A 68 7.57 7.73 10.49
C GLU A 68 6.42 8.75 10.47
N ASP A 69 6.03 9.24 9.30
CA ASP A 69 4.96 10.23 9.15
C ASP A 69 3.58 9.65 9.54
N ARG A 70 3.33 8.38 9.14
CA ARG A 70 2.09 7.66 9.50
C ARG A 70 2.07 7.37 10.99
N TRP A 71 3.22 6.97 11.54
CA TRP A 71 3.35 6.68 12.95
C TRP A 71 3.10 7.92 13.81
N LEU A 72 3.69 9.06 13.46
CA LEU A 72 3.45 10.33 14.14
C LEU A 72 1.96 10.71 14.09
N CYS A 73 1.32 10.53 12.93
CA CYS A 73 -0.10 10.76 12.76
C CYS A 73 -0.92 9.88 13.73
N THR A 74 -0.64 8.58 13.77
CA THR A 74 -1.30 7.63 14.69
C THR A 74 -1.12 8.03 16.16
N LEU A 75 0.07 8.48 16.56
CA LEU A 75 0.33 8.94 17.92
C LEU A 75 -0.49 10.19 18.30
N LEU A 76 -0.62 11.16 17.38
CA LEU A 76 -1.44 12.36 17.62
C LEU A 76 -2.92 12.01 17.81
N LEU A 77 -3.41 11.01 17.09
CA LEU A 77 -4.80 10.52 17.21
C LEU A 77 -5.02 9.69 18.48
N LEU A 78 -3.99 9.00 18.97
CA LEU A 78 -4.06 8.14 20.18
C LEU A 78 -3.79 8.88 21.49
N CYS A 79 -3.14 10.04 21.43
CA CYS A 79 -2.91 10.92 22.58
C CYS A 79 -4.23 11.18 23.34
N ARG A 80 -4.19 11.26 24.68
CA ARG A 80 -5.39 11.50 25.50
C ARG A 80 -6.14 12.76 25.15
N SER A 81 -5.43 13.79 24.70
CA SER A 81 -6.04 15.05 24.26
C SER A 81 -6.81 14.90 22.94
N GLY A 82 -6.59 13.81 22.20
CA GLY A 82 -7.36 13.44 21.01
C GLY A 82 -7.29 14.50 19.90
N TYR A 83 -6.10 14.75 19.36
CA TYR A 83 -5.92 15.73 18.29
C TYR A 83 -6.52 15.26 16.97
N ASN A 84 -6.96 16.21 16.14
CA ASN A 84 -7.35 15.97 14.76
C ASN A 84 -6.22 16.37 13.82
N VAL A 85 -6.17 15.71 12.67
CA VAL A 85 -5.25 16.01 11.57
C VAL A 85 -6.09 16.30 10.34
N ASP A 86 -6.06 17.56 9.90
CA ASP A 86 -6.89 18.04 8.79
C ASP A 86 -6.07 18.20 7.51
N TYR A 87 -6.69 17.93 6.37
CA TYR A 87 -6.15 18.19 5.04
C TYR A 87 -6.56 19.58 4.56
N CYS A 88 -5.59 20.40 4.17
CA CYS A 88 -5.82 21.71 3.56
C CYS A 88 -5.58 21.64 2.05
N ALA A 89 -6.66 21.65 1.26
CA ALA A 89 -6.57 21.59 -0.20
C ALA A 89 -5.91 22.83 -0.85
N ASN A 90 -5.84 23.95 -0.13
CA ASN A 90 -5.20 25.18 -0.58
C ASN A 90 -3.69 25.24 -0.29
N ALA A 91 -3.13 24.20 0.32
CA ALA A 91 -1.75 24.17 0.73
C ALA A 91 -0.90 23.46 -0.35
N ASP A 92 -0.09 24.22 -1.07
CA ASP A 92 0.73 23.71 -2.19
C ASP A 92 2.18 23.44 -1.78
N ALA A 93 2.71 22.29 -2.19
CA ALA A 93 4.12 21.94 -2.03
C ALA A 93 4.69 21.23 -3.26
N ALA A 94 5.92 21.59 -3.62
CA ALA A 94 6.66 20.93 -4.69
C ALA A 94 7.62 19.89 -4.09
N ALA A 95 7.54 18.64 -4.58
CA ALA A 95 8.42 17.57 -4.17
C ALA A 95 8.96 16.80 -5.40
N ASN A 96 10.17 16.27 -5.27
CA ASN A 96 10.77 15.45 -6.32
C ASN A 96 10.18 14.03 -6.25
N SER A 97 9.67 13.56 -7.38
CA SER A 97 9.20 12.18 -7.55
C SER A 97 10.33 11.25 -7.98
N PRO A 98 10.23 9.93 -7.73
CA PRO A 98 11.15 8.95 -8.29
C PRO A 98 11.19 9.01 -9.84
N ASP A 99 12.39 9.08 -10.40
CA ASP A 99 12.60 9.13 -11.85
C ASP A 99 12.87 7.73 -12.41
N THR A 100 13.57 6.89 -11.64
CA THR A 100 13.94 5.53 -12.05
C THR A 100 13.01 4.47 -11.46
N PHE A 101 12.88 3.33 -12.16
CA PHE A 101 12.10 2.20 -11.67
C PHE A 101 12.63 1.65 -10.33
N THR A 102 13.95 1.68 -10.13
CA THR A 102 14.58 1.21 -8.89
C THR A 102 14.22 2.10 -7.70
N GLU A 103 14.32 3.42 -7.86
CA GLU A 103 13.92 4.37 -6.80
C GLU A 103 12.44 4.22 -6.47
N PHE A 104 11.62 4.04 -7.50
CA PHE A 104 10.20 3.80 -7.34
C PHE A 104 9.91 2.53 -6.54
N LEU A 105 10.56 1.43 -6.89
CA LEU A 105 10.39 0.16 -6.18
C LEU A 105 10.88 0.24 -4.72
N ASN A 106 11.96 0.99 -4.47
CA ASN A 106 12.44 1.26 -3.11
C ASN A 106 11.48 2.14 -2.30
N GLN A 107 10.79 3.08 -2.93
CA GLN A 107 9.71 3.84 -2.28
C GLN A 107 8.57 2.91 -1.86
N ARG A 108 8.15 1.99 -2.75
CA ARG A 108 7.04 1.06 -2.46
C ARG A 108 7.38 0.04 -1.39
N ARG A 109 8.63 -0.40 -1.34
CA ARG A 109 9.15 -1.27 -0.28
C ARG A 109 8.87 -0.71 1.11
N ARG A 110 8.96 0.62 1.27
CA ARG A 110 8.69 1.30 2.56
C ARG A 110 7.22 1.61 2.75
N TRP A 111 6.56 2.15 1.73
CA TRP A 111 5.19 2.64 1.85
C TRP A 111 4.15 1.53 2.01
N ILE A 112 4.30 0.40 1.32
CA ILE A 112 3.30 -0.68 1.38
C ILE A 112 3.24 -1.28 2.79
N PRO A 113 4.34 -1.79 3.37
CA PRO A 113 4.29 -2.42 4.69
C PRO A 113 3.93 -1.42 5.80
N SER A 114 4.51 -0.22 5.75
CA SER A 114 4.22 0.83 6.75
C SER A 114 2.77 1.29 6.71
N SER A 115 2.13 1.35 5.54
CA SER A 115 0.70 1.66 5.42
C SER A 115 -0.17 0.55 6.03
N LEU A 116 0.16 -0.71 5.77
CA LEU A 116 -0.61 -1.85 6.30
C LEU A 116 -0.58 -1.89 7.83
N ILE A 117 0.61 -1.80 8.42
CA ILE A 117 0.76 -1.94 9.87
C ILE A 117 0.17 -0.73 10.61
N ASN A 118 0.40 0.50 10.13
CA ASN A 118 -0.20 1.69 10.77
C ASN A 118 -1.71 1.72 10.64
N HIS A 119 -2.26 1.30 9.49
CA HIS A 119 -3.71 1.23 9.31
C HIS A 119 -4.33 0.13 10.20
N PHE A 120 -3.66 -1.02 10.31
CA PHE A 120 -4.08 -2.08 11.23
C PHE A 120 -4.08 -1.59 12.69
N ASP A 121 -3.02 -0.89 13.12
CA ASP A 121 -2.92 -0.38 14.49
C ASP A 121 -3.98 0.70 14.79
N PHE A 122 -4.27 1.57 13.82
CA PHE A 122 -5.37 2.53 13.91
C PHE A 122 -6.72 1.85 14.12
N VAL A 123 -7.06 0.84 13.30
CA VAL A 123 -8.33 0.11 13.41
C VAL A 123 -8.39 -0.69 14.72
N LYS A 124 -7.29 -1.36 15.10
CA LYS A 124 -7.17 -2.13 16.35
C LYS A 124 -7.42 -1.25 17.59
N ASN A 125 -6.87 -0.04 17.61
CA ASN A 125 -7.02 0.90 18.72
C ASN A 125 -8.24 1.82 18.60
N GLY A 126 -9.09 1.63 17.59
CA GLY A 126 -10.20 2.53 17.26
C GLY A 126 -11.15 2.80 18.43
N GLN A 127 -11.45 1.81 19.28
CA GLN A 127 -12.28 2.03 20.47
C GLN A 127 -11.66 3.03 21.46
N ASN A 128 -10.33 2.97 21.64
CA ASN A 128 -9.62 3.90 22.52
C ASN A 128 -9.53 5.29 21.88
N ILE A 129 -9.35 5.36 20.56
CA ILE A 129 -9.36 6.63 19.82
C ILE A 129 -10.71 7.33 20.00
N THR A 130 -11.83 6.64 19.78
CA THR A 130 -13.18 7.24 19.92
C THR A 130 -13.53 7.67 21.34
N LYS A 131 -12.86 7.10 22.36
CA LYS A 131 -13.07 7.51 23.77
C LYS A 131 -12.40 8.85 24.08
N HIS A 132 -11.21 9.07 23.54
CA HIS A 132 -10.42 10.27 23.80
C HIS A 132 -10.73 11.39 22.80
N ASN A 133 -10.92 11.05 21.52
CA ASN A 133 -11.23 11.99 20.46
C ASN A 133 -12.73 11.91 20.08
N LYS A 134 -13.53 12.85 20.59
CA LYS A 134 -14.97 12.93 20.30
C LYS A 134 -15.31 13.29 18.85
N ASN A 135 -14.35 13.82 18.10
CA ASN A 135 -14.56 14.15 16.68
C ASN A 135 -14.51 12.91 15.79
N LEU A 136 -13.88 11.83 16.26
CA LEU A 136 -13.81 10.57 15.54
C LEU A 136 -14.92 9.63 15.99
N SER A 137 -15.81 9.31 15.05
CA SER A 137 -16.91 8.39 15.29
C SER A 137 -16.48 6.92 15.15
N ILE A 138 -17.18 6.01 15.82
CA ILE A 138 -16.99 4.57 15.63
C ILE A 138 -17.27 4.14 14.18
N TRP A 139 -18.18 4.84 13.49
CA TRP A 139 -18.47 4.58 12.08
C TRP A 139 -17.28 4.87 11.18
N TYR A 140 -16.50 5.92 11.48
CA TYR A 140 -15.26 6.19 10.76
C TYR A 140 -14.26 5.05 10.93
N ILE A 141 -14.10 4.53 12.15
CA ILE A 141 -13.24 3.36 12.41
C ILE A 141 -13.71 2.14 11.62
N ILE A 142 -15.03 1.88 11.58
CA ILE A 142 -15.60 0.75 10.81
C ILE A 142 -15.32 0.93 9.32
N MET A 143 -15.53 2.13 8.76
CA MET A 143 -15.22 2.42 7.36
C MET A 143 -13.74 2.20 7.04
N GLN A 144 -12.84 2.65 7.92
CA GLN A 144 -11.40 2.39 7.77
C GLN A 144 -11.07 0.89 7.85
N GLY A 145 -11.76 0.13 8.72
CA GLY A 145 -11.68 -1.32 8.74
C GLY A 145 -12.07 -1.98 7.40
N ILE A 146 -13.13 -1.49 6.75
CA ILE A 146 -13.55 -1.96 5.43
C ILE A 146 -12.50 -1.62 4.37
N ILE A 147 -11.96 -0.39 4.38
CA ILE A 147 -10.88 0.03 3.46
C ILE A 147 -9.63 -0.81 3.68
N PHE A 148 -9.28 -1.13 4.93
CA PHE A 148 -8.16 -2.01 5.27
C PHE A 148 -8.36 -3.41 4.67
N ILE A 149 -9.54 -4.03 4.87
CA ILE A 149 -9.86 -5.34 4.30
C ILE A 149 -9.81 -5.30 2.76
N SER A 150 -10.33 -4.22 2.15
CA SER A 150 -10.28 -4.02 0.70
C SER A 150 -8.84 -3.97 0.18
N ASN A 151 -7.93 -3.28 0.89
CA ASN A 151 -6.53 -3.21 0.50
C ASN A 151 -5.81 -4.55 0.61
N VAL A 152 -6.08 -5.33 1.67
CA VAL A 152 -5.49 -6.66 1.87
C VAL A 152 -6.01 -7.67 0.84
N THR A 153 -7.27 -7.53 0.39
CA THR A 153 -7.89 -8.41 -0.62
C THR A 153 -7.59 -8.00 -2.07
N GLY A 154 -7.04 -6.80 -2.30
CA GLY A 154 -6.66 -6.30 -3.62
C GLY A 154 -5.84 -7.27 -4.49
N PRO A 155 -4.79 -7.94 -3.98
CA PRO A 155 -4.03 -8.93 -4.75
C PRO A 155 -4.91 -10.11 -5.24
N ALA A 156 -5.84 -10.57 -4.40
CA ALA A 156 -6.76 -11.66 -4.75
C ALA A 156 -7.73 -11.24 -5.85
N PHE A 157 -8.24 -10.00 -5.79
CA PHE A 157 -9.09 -9.45 -6.86
C PHE A 157 -8.38 -9.47 -8.23
N ILE A 158 -7.11 -9.06 -8.28
CA ILE A 158 -6.32 -9.06 -9.53
C ILE A 158 -6.14 -10.48 -10.08
N ILE A 159 -5.88 -11.47 -9.21
CA ILE A 159 -5.72 -12.88 -9.61
C ILE A 159 -7.04 -13.46 -10.15
N ILE A 160 -8.19 -13.05 -9.62
CA ILE A 160 -9.52 -13.47 -10.10
C ILE A 160 -9.88 -12.77 -11.41
N TYR A 161 -9.53 -11.49 -11.54
CA TYR A 161 -9.87 -10.68 -12.71
C TYR A 161 -9.06 -11.08 -13.96
N MET A 162 -7.73 -11.18 -13.86
CA MET A 162 -6.84 -11.35 -15.02
C MET A 162 -7.13 -12.59 -15.89
N PRO A 163 -7.52 -13.77 -15.36
CA PRO A 163 -7.89 -14.93 -16.17
C PRO A 163 -9.05 -14.67 -17.14
N SER A 164 -9.97 -13.76 -16.80
CA SER A 164 -11.08 -13.35 -17.68
C SER A 164 -10.58 -12.76 -19.00
N ALA A 165 -9.39 -12.12 -18.98
CA ALA A 165 -8.73 -11.59 -20.17
C ALA A 165 -8.33 -12.69 -21.16
N LEU A 166 -7.77 -13.76 -20.62
CA LEU A 166 -7.21 -14.85 -21.40
C LEU A 166 -8.31 -15.77 -21.94
N THR A 167 -9.42 -15.91 -21.22
CA THR A 167 -10.56 -16.71 -21.68
C THR A 167 -11.19 -16.18 -22.95
N PHE A 168 -11.20 -14.86 -23.13
CA PHE A 168 -11.66 -14.25 -24.38
C PHE A 168 -10.76 -14.58 -25.57
N SER A 169 -9.47 -14.85 -25.32
CA SER A 169 -8.53 -15.28 -26.37
C SER A 169 -8.66 -16.76 -26.73
N GLY A 170 -9.74 -17.43 -26.27
CA GLY A 170 -10.01 -18.85 -26.52
C GLY A 170 -9.26 -19.82 -25.59
N ILE A 171 -8.57 -19.30 -24.55
CA ILE A 171 -7.86 -20.14 -23.57
C ILE A 171 -8.86 -20.64 -22.53
N SER A 172 -8.77 -21.91 -22.12
CA SER A 172 -9.64 -22.43 -21.05
C SER A 172 -9.40 -21.69 -19.73
N LEU A 173 -10.46 -21.47 -18.94
CA LEU A 173 -10.37 -20.75 -17.67
C LEU A 173 -9.32 -21.36 -16.72
N SER A 174 -9.26 -22.69 -16.63
CA SER A 174 -8.27 -23.39 -15.81
C SER A 174 -6.85 -23.11 -16.27
N THR A 175 -6.60 -23.14 -17.59
CA THR A 175 -5.29 -22.81 -18.16
C THR A 175 -4.94 -21.35 -17.92
N ALA A 176 -5.91 -20.43 -18.02
CA ALA A 176 -5.70 -19.01 -17.74
C ALA A 176 -5.27 -18.76 -16.29
N TYR A 177 -5.90 -19.41 -15.30
CA TYR A 177 -5.46 -19.34 -13.90
C TYR A 177 -4.03 -19.84 -13.71
N VAL A 178 -3.66 -20.95 -14.36
CA VAL A 178 -2.30 -21.48 -14.31
C VAL A 178 -1.28 -20.49 -14.88
N ILE A 179 -1.61 -19.84 -16.00
CA ILE A 179 -0.77 -18.82 -16.65
C ILE A 179 -0.55 -17.60 -15.75
N ILE A 180 -1.49 -17.24 -14.88
CA ILE A 180 -1.34 -16.09 -13.98
C ILE A 180 -0.67 -16.47 -12.64
N ILE A 181 -1.11 -17.57 -12.02
CA ILE A 181 -0.68 -17.96 -10.69
C ILE A 181 0.78 -18.44 -10.70
N ILE A 182 1.19 -19.25 -11.67
CA ILE A 182 2.55 -19.81 -11.71
C ILE A 182 3.62 -18.70 -11.81
N PRO A 183 3.55 -17.74 -12.76
CA PRO A 183 4.53 -16.66 -12.84
C PRO A 183 4.52 -15.76 -11.61
N THR A 184 3.35 -15.53 -11.01
CA THR A 184 3.25 -14.73 -9.77
C THR A 184 3.92 -15.44 -8.59
N ALA A 185 3.70 -16.75 -8.45
CA ALA A 185 4.36 -17.57 -7.43
C ALA A 185 5.87 -17.68 -7.67
N LEU A 186 6.30 -17.78 -8.93
CA LEU A 186 7.71 -17.75 -9.30
C LEU A 186 8.35 -16.40 -8.97
N HIS A 187 7.68 -15.29 -9.25
CA HIS A 187 8.13 -13.95 -8.87
C HIS A 187 8.30 -13.83 -7.35
N LEU A 188 7.32 -14.32 -6.57
CA LEU A 188 7.43 -14.39 -5.12
C LEU A 188 8.64 -15.24 -4.68
N ALA A 189 8.86 -16.40 -5.30
CA ALA A 189 10.02 -17.24 -5.01
C ALA A 189 11.35 -16.54 -5.33
N ILE A 190 11.43 -15.78 -6.42
CA ILE A 190 12.59 -14.96 -6.76
C ILE A 190 12.81 -13.88 -5.70
N CYS A 191 11.75 -13.18 -5.28
CA CYS A 191 11.82 -12.17 -4.22
C CYS A 191 12.29 -12.73 -2.87
N LEU A 192 11.97 -14.00 -2.56
CA LEU A 192 12.40 -14.65 -1.32
C LEU A 192 13.84 -15.18 -1.36
N THR A 193 14.39 -15.51 -2.53
CA THR A 193 15.63 -16.28 -2.65
C THR A 193 16.79 -15.55 -3.31
N CYS A 194 16.50 -14.61 -4.21
CA CYS A 194 17.51 -13.98 -5.07
C CYS A 194 18.06 -12.67 -4.49
N THR A 195 19.14 -12.16 -5.07
CA THR A 195 19.72 -10.86 -4.70
C THR A 195 18.85 -9.69 -5.19
N LYS A 196 18.96 -8.53 -4.54
CA LYS A 196 18.13 -7.34 -4.84
C LYS A 196 18.13 -6.96 -6.33
N ASP A 197 19.29 -7.00 -7.00
CA ASP A 197 19.38 -6.64 -8.42
C ASP A 197 18.59 -7.61 -9.32
N VAL A 198 18.61 -8.91 -9.00
CA VAL A 198 17.84 -9.92 -9.72
C VAL A 198 16.35 -9.73 -9.45
N GLN A 199 15.98 -9.42 -8.21
CA GLN A 199 14.58 -9.14 -7.85
C GLN A 199 14.04 -7.91 -8.58
N ILE A 200 14.81 -6.82 -8.66
CA ILE A 200 14.41 -5.59 -9.36
C ILE A 200 14.23 -5.86 -10.85
N ARG A 201 15.18 -6.55 -11.49
CA ARG A 201 15.08 -6.92 -12.92
C ARG A 201 13.89 -7.85 -13.19
N ALA A 202 13.71 -8.88 -12.38
CA ALA A 202 12.58 -9.80 -12.51
C ALA A 202 11.26 -9.05 -12.34
N THR A 203 11.17 -8.17 -11.35
CA THR A 203 9.99 -7.33 -11.13
C THR A 203 9.71 -6.46 -12.34
N ALA A 204 10.72 -5.78 -12.91
CA ALA A 204 10.54 -4.95 -14.10
C ALA A 204 10.00 -5.73 -15.31
N ILE A 205 10.57 -6.92 -15.59
CA ILE A 205 10.12 -7.77 -16.72
C ILE A 205 8.69 -8.28 -16.47
N CYS A 206 8.42 -8.79 -15.28
CA CYS A 206 7.08 -9.26 -14.91
C CYS A 206 6.05 -8.12 -14.95
N SER A 207 6.42 -6.90 -14.56
CA SER A 207 5.55 -5.73 -14.61
C SER A 207 5.08 -5.42 -16.02
N LEU A 208 5.97 -5.50 -17.01
CA LEU A 208 5.60 -5.29 -18.41
C LEU A 208 4.62 -6.35 -18.90
N ILE A 209 4.88 -7.63 -18.58
CA ILE A 209 4.00 -8.74 -18.98
C ILE A 209 2.62 -8.60 -18.33
N VAL A 210 2.57 -8.39 -17.02
CA VAL A 210 1.32 -8.25 -16.27
C VAL A 210 0.52 -7.03 -16.72
N ALA A 211 1.17 -5.89 -16.98
CA ALA A 211 0.52 -4.71 -17.51
C ALA A 211 -0.12 -4.98 -18.89
N LEU A 212 0.57 -5.68 -19.79
CA LEU A 212 0.04 -6.07 -21.10
C LEU A 212 -1.17 -7.01 -20.97
N LEU A 213 -1.06 -8.05 -20.14
CA LEU A 213 -2.18 -8.98 -19.89
C LEU A 213 -3.40 -8.27 -19.32
N PHE A 214 -3.18 -7.30 -18.43
CA PHE A 214 -4.26 -6.52 -17.85
C PHE A 214 -4.90 -5.57 -18.86
N THR A 215 -4.13 -4.95 -19.76
CA THR A 215 -4.71 -4.14 -20.86
C THR A 215 -5.60 -4.97 -21.78
N MET A 216 -5.18 -6.20 -22.10
CA MET A 216 -6.04 -7.14 -22.82
C MET A 216 -7.31 -7.41 -22.01
N GLY A 217 -7.17 -7.67 -20.71
CA GLY A 217 -8.29 -7.84 -19.78
C GLY A 217 -9.32 -6.72 -19.86
N LEU A 218 -8.88 -5.47 -19.78
CA LEU A 218 -9.76 -4.31 -19.86
C LEU A 218 -10.54 -4.27 -21.18
N ALA A 219 -9.86 -4.52 -22.30
CA ALA A 219 -10.50 -4.55 -23.61
C ALA A 219 -11.56 -5.68 -23.70
N THR A 220 -11.22 -6.87 -23.19
CA THR A 220 -12.14 -8.00 -23.15
C THR A 220 -13.31 -7.78 -22.21
N SER A 221 -13.12 -7.09 -21.08
CA SER A 221 -14.20 -6.72 -20.16
C SER A 221 -15.20 -5.78 -20.83
N ILE A 222 -14.73 -4.79 -21.60
CA ILE A 222 -15.61 -3.89 -22.35
C ILE A 222 -16.39 -4.67 -23.40
N PHE A 223 -15.71 -5.53 -24.17
CA PHE A 223 -16.38 -6.35 -25.18
C PHE A 223 -17.41 -7.31 -24.57
N ALA A 224 -17.05 -7.98 -23.48
CA ALA A 224 -17.93 -8.90 -22.77
C ALA A 224 -19.17 -8.21 -22.19
N ILE A 225 -19.07 -6.95 -21.77
CA ILE A 225 -20.21 -6.14 -21.33
C ILE A 225 -21.14 -5.79 -22.50
N LEU A 226 -20.58 -5.50 -23.68
CA LEU A 226 -21.35 -5.02 -24.83
C LEU A 226 -21.98 -6.14 -25.67
N TYR A 227 -21.33 -7.30 -25.75
CA TYR A 227 -21.68 -8.32 -26.76
C TYR A 227 -21.84 -9.75 -26.21
N GLU A 228 -21.36 -10.06 -25.01
CA GLU A 228 -21.45 -11.41 -24.42
C GLU A 228 -22.08 -11.39 -23.01
N SER A 229 -22.09 -12.54 -22.33
CA SER A 229 -22.43 -12.61 -20.91
C SER A 229 -21.24 -12.12 -20.08
N SER A 230 -21.38 -10.93 -19.50
CA SER A 230 -20.39 -10.36 -18.58
C SER A 230 -20.44 -10.98 -17.18
N ASN A 231 -19.39 -10.77 -16.38
CA ASN A 231 -19.31 -11.15 -14.97
C ASN A 231 -19.18 -9.91 -14.06
N TYR A 232 -19.37 -10.09 -12.74
CA TYR A 232 -19.27 -8.99 -11.77
C TYR A 232 -17.90 -8.29 -11.76
N ALA A 233 -16.81 -9.01 -12.06
CA ALA A 233 -15.47 -8.44 -12.07
C ALA A 233 -15.27 -7.44 -13.21
N ASN A 234 -15.86 -7.70 -14.39
CA ASN A 234 -15.86 -6.79 -15.53
C ASN A 234 -16.62 -5.50 -15.21
N TYR A 235 -17.80 -5.60 -14.60
CA TYR A 235 -18.55 -4.41 -14.19
C TYR A 235 -17.80 -3.60 -13.13
N PHE A 236 -17.17 -4.27 -12.17
CA PHE A 236 -16.41 -3.61 -11.12
C PHE A 236 -15.23 -2.79 -11.67
N ILE A 237 -14.43 -3.33 -12.61
CA ILE A 237 -13.28 -2.58 -13.15
C ILE A 237 -13.71 -1.37 -13.98
N VAL A 238 -14.81 -1.49 -14.74
CA VAL A 238 -15.39 -0.36 -15.49
C VAL A 238 -15.94 0.68 -14.53
N PHE A 239 -16.62 0.25 -13.46
CA PHE A 239 -17.14 1.13 -12.41
C PHE A 239 -16.01 1.92 -11.72
N ILE A 240 -14.93 1.25 -11.27
CA ILE A 240 -13.79 1.93 -10.65
C ILE A 240 -13.11 2.90 -11.60
N THR A 241 -12.97 2.54 -12.87
CA THR A 241 -12.41 3.42 -13.90
C THR A 241 -13.29 4.66 -14.10
N ALA A 242 -14.62 4.48 -14.17
CA ALA A 242 -15.58 5.56 -14.33
C ALA A 242 -15.61 6.50 -13.12
N VAL A 243 -15.59 5.96 -11.89
CA VAL A 243 -15.55 6.76 -10.66
C VAL A 243 -14.25 7.57 -10.59
N THR A 244 -13.11 6.96 -10.94
CA THR A 244 -11.82 7.66 -10.94
C THR A 244 -11.78 8.77 -11.99
N PHE A 245 -12.34 8.52 -13.18
CA PHE A 245 -12.45 9.52 -14.23
C PHE A 245 -13.36 10.68 -13.82
N LEU A 246 -14.54 10.38 -13.27
CA LEU A 246 -15.48 11.38 -12.77
C LEU A 246 -14.85 12.21 -11.64
N ALA A 247 -14.10 11.59 -10.74
CA ALA A 247 -13.39 12.29 -9.67
C ALA A 247 -12.42 13.32 -10.24
N GLY A 248 -11.64 12.99 -11.27
CA GLY A 248 -10.76 13.97 -11.92
C GLY A 248 -11.50 15.10 -12.63
N LEU A 249 -12.69 14.85 -13.21
CA LEU A 249 -13.52 15.90 -13.80
C LEU A 249 -14.05 16.90 -12.77
N LEU A 250 -14.27 16.45 -11.53
CA LEU A 250 -14.69 17.30 -10.42
C LEU A 250 -13.54 18.16 -9.86
N HIS A 251 -12.30 17.95 -10.32
CA HIS A 251 -11.11 18.71 -9.92
C HIS A 251 -10.48 19.43 -11.14
N PRO A 252 -11.10 20.52 -11.64
CA PRO A 252 -10.74 21.12 -12.94
C PRO A 252 -9.30 21.64 -13.01
N LEU A 253 -8.72 22.08 -11.89
CA LEU A 253 -7.32 22.54 -11.82
C LEU A 253 -6.32 21.39 -12.04
N GLU A 254 -6.71 20.17 -11.68
CA GLU A 254 -5.87 18.98 -11.76
C GLU A 254 -6.33 18.00 -12.84
N ALA A 255 -7.39 18.36 -13.60
CA ALA A 255 -7.97 17.51 -14.64
C ALA A 255 -6.95 17.13 -15.73
N GLY A 256 -5.88 17.92 -15.92
CA GLY A 256 -4.76 17.56 -16.79
C GLY A 256 -4.10 16.22 -16.42
N ASN A 257 -4.19 15.80 -15.15
CA ASN A 257 -3.68 14.50 -14.70
C ASN A 257 -4.49 13.33 -15.27
N LEU A 258 -5.75 13.52 -15.68
CA LEU A 258 -6.56 12.49 -16.33
C LEU A 258 -5.92 11.92 -17.59
N PHE A 259 -5.05 12.69 -18.27
CA PHE A 259 -4.27 12.18 -19.40
C PHE A 259 -3.45 10.94 -19.04
N TYR A 260 -2.99 10.83 -17.79
CA TYR A 260 -2.22 9.69 -17.30
C TYR A 260 -3.08 8.58 -16.67
N LEU A 261 -4.42 8.71 -16.67
CA LEU A 261 -5.33 7.72 -16.07
C LEU A 261 -5.13 6.31 -16.63
N ILE A 262 -4.86 6.19 -17.93
CA ILE A 262 -4.57 4.89 -18.55
C ILE A 262 -3.37 4.21 -17.89
N LEU A 263 -2.32 4.97 -17.54
CA LEU A 263 -1.13 4.43 -16.87
C LEU A 263 -1.49 3.96 -15.46
N TYR A 264 -2.34 4.71 -14.75
CA TYR A 264 -2.81 4.35 -13.42
C TYR A 264 -3.56 3.01 -13.44
N ILE A 265 -4.56 2.89 -14.30
CA ILE A 265 -5.39 1.68 -14.42
C ILE A 265 -4.52 0.48 -14.82
N VAL A 266 -3.67 0.62 -15.84
CA VAL A 266 -2.79 -0.47 -16.32
C VAL A 266 -1.72 -0.87 -15.29
N GLY A 267 -1.24 0.08 -14.48
CA GLY A 267 -0.27 -0.20 -13.41
C GLY A 267 -0.87 -0.81 -12.15
N THR A 268 -2.20 -0.78 -11.98
CA THR A 268 -2.92 -1.36 -10.82
C THR A 268 -2.49 -2.81 -10.50
N PRO A 269 -2.52 -3.78 -11.43
CA PRO A 269 -2.10 -5.15 -11.14
C PRO A 269 -0.62 -5.24 -10.75
N VAL A 270 0.24 -4.38 -11.29
CA VAL A 270 1.67 -4.34 -10.93
C VAL A 270 1.83 -3.91 -9.47
N MET A 271 1.10 -2.88 -9.06
CA MET A 271 1.11 -2.35 -7.69
C MET A 271 0.59 -3.36 -6.67
N PHE A 272 -0.58 -3.94 -6.92
CA PHE A 272 -1.25 -4.83 -5.97
C PHE A 272 -0.70 -6.27 -5.99
N LEU A 273 0.05 -6.67 -7.01
CA LEU A 273 0.58 -8.04 -7.10
C LEU A 273 2.10 -8.08 -6.94
N LEU A 274 2.83 -7.54 -7.92
CA LEU A 274 4.28 -7.70 -8.00
C LEU A 274 5.02 -6.83 -6.98
N PHE A 275 4.59 -5.57 -6.83
CA PHE A 275 5.23 -4.66 -5.89
C PHE A 275 4.90 -5.03 -4.45
N TYR A 276 3.70 -5.55 -4.22
CA TYR A 276 3.30 -6.10 -2.93
C TYR A 276 4.19 -7.29 -2.53
N ASN A 277 4.42 -8.25 -3.45
CA ASN A 277 5.38 -9.34 -3.25
C ASN A 277 6.79 -8.83 -2.91
N TYR A 278 7.30 -7.89 -3.72
CA TYR A 278 8.63 -7.33 -3.51
C TYR A 278 8.75 -6.61 -2.15
N ALA A 279 7.76 -5.80 -1.79
CA ALA A 279 7.76 -5.01 -0.57
C ALA A 279 7.75 -5.90 0.69
N ILE A 280 6.89 -6.93 0.73
CA ILE A 280 6.82 -7.86 1.86
C ILE A 280 8.11 -8.67 1.98
N CYS A 281 8.67 -9.15 0.87
CA CYS A 281 9.90 -9.94 0.91
C CYS A 281 11.12 -9.13 1.36
N ASN A 282 11.10 -7.81 1.19
CA ASN A 282 12.19 -6.90 1.56
C ASN A 282 11.81 -5.95 2.70
N ILE A 283 10.85 -6.33 3.54
CA ILE A 283 10.38 -5.52 4.68
C ILE A 283 11.48 -5.21 5.70
N ASN A 284 12.52 -6.05 5.75
CA ASN A 284 13.66 -5.90 6.64
C ASN A 284 14.70 -4.87 6.17
N ASP A 285 14.56 -4.35 4.96
CA ASP A 285 15.48 -3.36 4.41
C ASP A 285 14.98 -1.95 4.75
N VAL A 286 15.68 -1.29 5.67
CA VAL A 286 15.36 0.06 6.15
C VAL A 286 16.10 1.14 5.35
N GLY A 287 17.01 0.75 4.44
CA GLY A 287 17.86 1.70 3.72
C GLY A 287 17.10 2.63 2.78
N TRP A 288 17.39 3.93 2.82
CA TRP A 288 16.72 4.98 2.04
C TRP A 288 17.20 5.13 0.59
N GLY A 289 17.93 4.15 0.04
CA GLY A 289 18.34 4.10 -1.37
C GLY A 289 19.46 5.07 -1.78
N THR A 290 19.52 6.27 -1.20
CA THR A 290 20.50 7.32 -1.60
C THR A 290 21.24 8.01 -0.45
N ARG A 291 20.76 7.94 0.81
CA ARG A 291 21.38 8.68 1.94
C ARG A 291 22.48 7.95 2.72
N GLU A 292 22.60 6.62 2.60
CA GLU A 292 23.41 5.81 3.55
C GLU A 292 24.35 4.78 2.92
N GLN A 293 24.78 4.94 1.67
CA GLN A 293 25.88 4.12 1.15
C GLN A 293 27.25 4.68 1.57
N LYS A 294 27.49 4.80 2.89
CA LYS A 294 28.87 4.70 3.39
C LYS A 294 29.16 3.23 3.65
N LYS A 295 30.11 2.72 2.85
CA LYS A 295 30.64 1.36 2.83
C LYS A 295 30.76 0.76 4.24
N ASP A 296 30.01 -0.31 4.48
CA ASP A 296 30.43 -1.31 5.45
C ASP A 296 30.46 -2.69 4.77
N ASN A 297 31.57 -2.91 4.06
CA ASN A 297 31.98 -4.23 3.62
C ASN A 297 32.47 -5.00 4.83
N ASN A 298 31.56 -5.70 5.54
CA ASN A 298 31.99 -6.83 6.35
C ASN A 298 30.91 -7.91 6.52
N LYS A 299 31.22 -9.08 5.96
CA LYS A 299 30.74 -10.44 6.29
C LYS A 299 29.26 -10.57 6.73
N LYS A 300 28.33 -10.62 5.78
CA LYS A 300 27.02 -11.26 6.03
C LYS A 300 27.05 -12.74 5.59
N SER A 301 27.15 -13.59 6.59
CA SER A 301 26.95 -15.04 6.55
C SER A 301 25.79 -15.45 5.64
N LYS A 302 26.07 -16.39 4.73
CA LYS A 302 25.09 -17.19 3.95
C LYS A 302 24.25 -18.06 4.90
N LYS A 303 23.40 -17.47 5.74
CA LYS A 303 22.29 -18.22 6.36
C LYS A 303 21.14 -18.25 5.37
N SER A 304 20.74 -19.47 4.99
CA SER A 304 19.66 -19.75 4.03
C SER A 304 18.44 -18.87 4.32
N TYR A 305 18.03 -18.08 3.32
CA TYR A 305 16.87 -17.19 3.38
C TYR A 305 15.58 -17.93 3.79
N PHE A 306 15.50 -19.23 3.49
CA PHE A 306 14.41 -20.11 3.91
C PHE A 306 14.34 -20.33 5.43
N ALA A 307 15.50 -20.42 6.10
CA ALA A 307 15.56 -20.50 7.57
C ALA A 307 15.15 -19.18 8.23
N ARG A 308 15.38 -18.04 7.56
CA ARG A 308 14.98 -16.71 8.03
C ARG A 308 13.48 -16.46 7.87
N PHE A 309 12.90 -16.88 6.76
CA PHE A 309 11.44 -16.80 6.54
C PHE A 309 10.66 -17.70 7.50
N LYS A 310 11.11 -18.93 7.70
CA LYS A 310 10.52 -19.86 8.70
C LYS A 310 10.58 -19.29 10.12
N HIS A 311 11.66 -18.58 10.46
CA HIS A 311 11.81 -17.93 11.75
C HIS A 311 10.88 -16.70 11.92
N ILE A 312 10.69 -15.90 10.87
CA ILE A 312 9.77 -14.76 10.91
C ILE A 312 8.31 -15.22 11.03
N ILE A 313 7.92 -16.24 10.26
CA ILE A 313 6.57 -16.83 10.36
C ILE A 313 6.37 -17.48 11.73
N SER A 314 7.38 -18.20 12.25
CA SER A 314 7.26 -18.81 13.58
C SER A 314 7.10 -17.74 14.66
N LEU A 315 7.89 -16.67 14.63
CA LEU A 315 7.75 -15.56 15.58
C LEU A 315 6.38 -14.88 15.50
N TRP A 316 5.83 -14.73 14.29
CA TRP A 316 4.52 -14.11 14.09
C TRP A 316 3.38 -15.02 14.56
N MET A 317 3.45 -16.33 14.26
CA MET A 317 2.51 -17.34 14.75
C MET A 317 2.59 -17.50 16.27
N ASP A 318 3.79 -17.56 16.84
CA ASP A 318 3.98 -17.72 18.28
C ASP A 318 3.47 -16.51 19.05
N LYS A 319 3.70 -15.29 18.55
CA LYS A 319 3.15 -14.07 19.15
C LYS A 319 1.62 -14.02 19.04
N TRP A 320 1.07 -14.39 17.90
CA TRP A 320 -0.38 -14.44 17.68
C TRP A 320 -1.07 -15.50 18.56
N LEU A 321 -0.47 -16.69 18.71
CA LEU A 321 -0.97 -17.76 19.58
C LEU A 321 -0.90 -17.36 21.06
N ASN A 322 0.21 -16.76 21.51
CA ASN A 322 0.36 -16.29 22.89
C ASN A 322 -0.63 -15.16 23.23
N ASP A 323 -0.84 -14.22 22.32
CA ASP A 323 -1.86 -13.16 22.49
C ASP A 323 -3.29 -13.72 22.52
N MET A 324 -3.53 -14.86 21.87
CA MET A 324 -4.82 -15.54 21.89
C MET A 324 -5.01 -16.35 23.18
N GLU A 325 -3.98 -17.04 23.67
CA GLU A 325 -4.00 -17.74 24.97
C GLU A 325 -4.17 -16.78 26.16
N LEU A 326 -3.55 -15.60 26.12
CA LEU A 326 -3.74 -14.56 27.14
C LEU A 326 -5.17 -14.01 27.18
N ARG A 327 -5.93 -14.13 26.08
CA ARG A 327 -7.34 -13.70 25.99
C ARG A 327 -8.34 -14.81 26.35
N LEU A 328 -7.89 -16.06 26.41
CA LEU A 328 -8.72 -17.24 26.68
C LEU A 328 -8.54 -17.80 28.10
N LYS A 329 -7.66 -17.20 28.92
CA LYS A 329 -7.63 -17.49 30.36
C LYS A 329 -8.77 -16.72 31.05
N PRO A 330 -9.61 -17.42 31.84
CA PRO A 330 -10.77 -16.82 32.52
C PRO A 330 -10.38 -15.78 33.58
#